data_AF-A0AA41H8D9-F1
#
_entry.id   AF-A0AA41H8D9-F1
#
_cell.length_a   1.000
_cell.length_b   1.000
_cell.length_c   1.000
_cell.angle_alpha   90.00
_cell.angle_beta   90.00
_cell.angle_gamma   90.00
#
_symmetry.space_group_name_H-M   'P 1'
#
loop_
_entity.id
_entity.type
_entity.pdbx_description
1 polymer ?
#
loop_
_entity_poly.entity_id
_entity_poly.type
_entity_poly.pdbx_seq_one_letter_code
_entity_poly.pdbx_strand_id
1 'polypeptide(L)'
;MSIVEVKVPDIGDFKEVEIIELMIKVGDTIKVDQSLITVESDKASMEIPSSAAGVVKEIKVKVGDKVAMGSLLLLLEAEGAGAAAPAAAAPAPAAAAPAPAPAAAAAPAPAPAPAASAGPVEVKVPDIGDFKEVEVIEVMVKVGDTIKVDQSLLTVESDKASMEIPSSHAGVVKEVKIKVGDKVAMGTVVLVVEATGGAAAPAPAAAAPAAAAAPAAAAAAPSPAPAAPAAVAAASQGSVQTGKLAHASPSIRKFARELGVDLGKVPGSGPKGRITQLDVQNYVKGVMAGTTAAPAGASAPAGGNGGMSVLPWPVIDFSKFGPTELLPLSRIKKISGPNLHRNWVMIPHVTQFDDADITDLEAFRVETNNANAKNKDAAKLTMLAFVIKAAVAALKKFPAFNASLDEKGENLILKQYYNIGFAADTPNGLVVPVIKGADQKSVSQIAREMTELSLQAREGKLKPTDMQGASFTISSLGGIGGTHFTPIVNAPEVAILGLSKASIKPVWDGKAFQPRLMMGTSLSYDHRVVDGAMGARFSVYLSEVLGDMRKILL
;
A
#
# COMPACT_ATOMS: atom_id res chain seq x y z
N MET A 1 -58.06 -14.39 4.93
CA MET A 1 -56.59 -14.24 4.92
C MET A 1 -56.23 -13.69 3.56
N SER A 2 -56.00 -12.38 3.47
CA SER A 2 -55.72 -11.71 2.20
C SER A 2 -54.24 -11.36 2.14
N ILE A 3 -53.53 -11.96 1.18
CA ILE A 3 -52.16 -11.61 0.85
C ILE A 3 -52.23 -10.33 0.00
N VAL A 4 -51.55 -9.27 0.45
CA VAL A 4 -51.52 -7.97 -0.23
C VAL A 4 -50.13 -7.77 -0.84
N GLU A 5 -50.09 -7.60 -2.16
CA GLU A 5 -48.88 -7.27 -2.90
C GLU A 5 -48.60 -5.77 -2.82
N VAL A 6 -47.45 -5.37 -2.28
CA VAL A 6 -47.02 -3.96 -2.27
C VAL A 6 -46.06 -3.72 -3.43
N LYS A 7 -46.43 -2.82 -4.33
CA LYS A 7 -45.67 -2.45 -5.53
C LYS A 7 -45.02 -1.07 -5.35
N VAL A 8 -43.92 -0.84 -6.08
CA VAL A 8 -43.25 0.46 -6.13
C VAL A 8 -44.21 1.54 -6.66
N PRO A 9 -44.52 2.59 -5.88
CA PRO A 9 -45.34 3.73 -6.33
C PRO A 9 -44.66 4.52 -7.45
N ASP A 10 -45.37 5.48 -8.05
CA ASP A 10 -44.82 6.37 -9.08
C ASP A 10 -43.59 7.13 -8.55
N ILE A 11 -42.44 6.95 -9.21
CA ILE A 11 -41.14 7.56 -8.83
C ILE A 11 -40.84 8.81 -9.70
N GLY A 12 -41.83 9.33 -10.43
CA GLY A 12 -41.65 10.48 -11.34
C GLY A 12 -40.92 10.10 -12.64
N ASP A 13 -40.24 11.06 -13.29
CA ASP A 13 -39.64 10.92 -14.64
C ASP A 13 -38.47 9.91 -14.77
N PHE A 14 -38.21 9.06 -13.78
CA PHE A 14 -37.07 8.14 -13.73
C PHE A 14 -37.47 6.69 -13.98
N LYS A 15 -36.78 6.03 -14.93
CA LYS A 15 -37.11 4.66 -15.37
C LYS A 15 -36.65 3.56 -14.41
N GLU A 16 -35.54 3.76 -13.70
CA GLU A 16 -34.93 2.79 -12.77
C GLU A 16 -34.18 3.53 -11.64
N VAL A 17 -34.35 3.09 -10.39
CA VAL A 17 -33.72 3.71 -9.20
C VAL A 17 -33.12 2.61 -8.30
N GLU A 18 -32.01 2.89 -7.63
CA GLU A 18 -31.26 1.91 -6.82
C GLU A 18 -31.64 1.98 -5.34
N ILE A 19 -31.78 0.81 -4.70
CA ILE A 19 -32.11 0.68 -3.26
C ILE A 19 -30.84 0.84 -2.43
N ILE A 20 -30.79 1.88 -1.60
CA ILE A 20 -29.65 2.17 -0.72
C ILE A 20 -29.80 1.58 0.69
N GLU A 21 -31.04 1.41 1.17
CA GLU A 21 -31.29 0.91 2.52
C GLU A 21 -32.65 0.21 2.62
N LEU A 22 -32.70 -0.91 3.38
CA LEU A 22 -33.89 -1.71 3.60
C LEU A 22 -34.27 -1.66 5.09
N MET A 23 -35.39 -1.02 5.41
CA MET A 23 -35.78 -0.65 6.79
C MET A 23 -36.70 -1.67 7.49
N ILE A 24 -37.00 -2.80 6.84
CA ILE A 24 -37.94 -3.83 7.35
C ILE A 24 -37.32 -5.23 7.31
N LYS A 25 -37.69 -6.11 8.25
CA LYS A 25 -37.28 -7.52 8.27
C LYS A 25 -38.48 -8.44 8.03
N VAL A 26 -38.22 -9.64 7.53
CA VAL A 26 -39.25 -10.68 7.37
C VAL A 26 -39.80 -11.02 8.76
N GLY A 27 -41.11 -10.87 8.94
CA GLY A 27 -41.82 -11.05 10.22
C GLY A 27 -42.21 -9.75 10.94
N ASP A 28 -41.78 -8.58 10.46
CA ASP A 28 -42.15 -7.29 11.09
C ASP A 28 -43.59 -6.87 10.76
N THR A 29 -44.28 -6.26 11.74
CA THR A 29 -45.61 -5.66 11.56
C THR A 29 -45.49 -4.22 11.07
N ILE A 30 -46.03 -3.94 9.89
CA ILE A 30 -45.98 -2.64 9.23
C ILE A 30 -47.33 -1.92 9.31
N LYS A 31 -47.31 -0.60 9.51
CA LYS A 31 -48.48 0.28 9.42
C LYS A 31 -48.55 0.99 8.06
N VAL A 32 -49.75 1.44 7.66
CA VAL A 32 -49.93 2.32 6.48
C VAL A 32 -49.07 3.58 6.67
N ASP A 33 -48.39 4.02 5.61
CA ASP A 33 -47.46 5.17 5.56
C ASP A 33 -46.12 5.00 6.29
N GLN A 34 -45.78 3.80 6.75
CA GLN A 34 -44.46 3.53 7.33
C GLN A 34 -43.41 3.31 6.23
N SER A 35 -42.26 3.99 6.30
CA SER A 35 -41.16 3.89 5.33
C SER A 35 -40.59 2.47 5.26
N LEU A 36 -40.51 1.92 4.03
CA LEU A 36 -40.10 0.54 3.76
C LEU A 36 -38.67 0.43 3.27
N ILE A 37 -38.33 1.27 2.29
CA ILE A 37 -37.03 1.31 1.61
C ILE A 37 -36.67 2.75 1.26
N THR A 38 -35.38 3.02 1.28
CA THR A 38 -34.82 4.30 0.80
C THR A 38 -34.18 4.07 -0.55
N VAL A 39 -34.58 4.86 -1.53
CA VAL A 39 -34.07 4.79 -2.91
C VAL A 39 -33.38 6.11 -3.28
N GLU A 40 -32.27 6.04 -4.01
CA GLU A 40 -31.49 7.22 -4.40
C GLU A 40 -31.55 7.47 -5.91
N SER A 41 -31.95 8.69 -6.28
CA SER A 41 -31.87 9.22 -7.64
C SER A 41 -30.73 10.24 -7.75
N ASP A 42 -30.28 10.56 -8.97
CA ASP A 42 -29.23 11.56 -9.30
C ASP A 42 -29.38 12.92 -8.59
N LYS A 43 -30.57 13.26 -8.09
CA LYS A 43 -30.83 14.57 -7.48
C LYS A 43 -31.38 14.54 -6.05
N ALA A 44 -31.87 13.40 -5.55
CA ALA A 44 -32.41 13.28 -4.19
C ALA A 44 -32.58 11.82 -3.76
N SER A 45 -32.52 11.58 -2.45
CA SER A 45 -32.97 10.36 -1.80
C SER A 45 -34.45 10.48 -1.45
N MET A 46 -35.23 9.43 -1.73
CA MET A 46 -36.67 9.38 -1.45
C MET A 46 -37.00 8.11 -0.67
N GLU A 47 -37.87 8.23 0.32
CA GLU A 47 -38.41 7.11 1.08
C GLU A 47 -39.71 6.62 0.46
N ILE A 48 -39.86 5.30 0.32
CA ILE A 48 -41.10 4.70 -0.20
C ILE A 48 -41.94 4.22 0.99
N PRO A 49 -43.10 4.84 1.27
CA PRO A 49 -43.99 4.44 2.35
C PRO A 49 -44.82 3.20 1.99
N SER A 50 -45.27 2.45 3.02
CA SER A 50 -46.13 1.28 2.83
C SER A 50 -47.56 1.65 2.46
N SER A 51 -48.08 1.06 1.39
CA SER A 51 -49.47 1.24 0.93
C SER A 51 -50.50 0.42 1.74
N ALA A 52 -50.07 -0.48 2.62
CA ALA A 52 -50.95 -1.31 3.44
C ALA A 52 -50.31 -1.69 4.79
N ALA A 53 -51.16 -1.96 5.80
CA ALA A 53 -50.73 -2.50 7.09
C ALA A 53 -50.83 -4.03 7.09
N GLY A 54 -49.84 -4.70 7.67
CA GLY A 54 -49.79 -6.16 7.73
C GLY A 54 -48.43 -6.69 8.19
N VAL A 55 -48.30 -8.01 8.31
CA VAL A 55 -47.04 -8.67 8.67
C VAL A 55 -46.26 -9.05 7.41
N VAL A 56 -44.96 -8.73 7.36
CA VAL A 56 -44.08 -9.03 6.22
C VAL A 56 -43.81 -10.53 6.15
N LYS A 57 -44.32 -11.18 5.10
CA LYS A 57 -44.10 -12.63 4.90
C LYS A 57 -42.86 -12.92 4.06
N GLU A 58 -42.57 -12.07 3.08
CA GLU A 58 -41.46 -12.27 2.15
C GLU A 58 -41.01 -10.94 1.54
N ILE A 59 -39.70 -10.69 1.51
CA ILE A 59 -39.06 -9.51 0.91
C ILE A 59 -38.32 -9.99 -0.35
N LYS A 60 -38.65 -9.42 -1.53
CA LYS A 60 -38.12 -9.87 -2.83
C LYS A 60 -37.02 -8.96 -3.40
N VAL A 61 -36.59 -7.95 -2.66
CA VAL A 61 -35.57 -6.98 -3.05
C VAL A 61 -34.40 -6.98 -2.07
N LYS A 62 -33.17 -6.78 -2.56
CA LYS A 62 -31.95 -6.63 -1.75
C LYS A 62 -31.36 -5.23 -1.91
N VAL A 63 -30.55 -4.83 -0.93
CA VAL A 63 -29.79 -3.57 -0.97
C VAL A 63 -28.83 -3.61 -2.17
N GLY A 64 -28.91 -2.62 -3.06
CA GLY A 64 -28.18 -2.55 -4.33
C GLY A 64 -28.96 -3.01 -5.58
N ASP A 65 -30.19 -3.50 -5.44
CA ASP A 65 -31.03 -3.86 -6.60
C ASP A 65 -31.67 -2.62 -7.25
N LYS A 66 -31.82 -2.66 -8.58
CA LYS A 66 -32.51 -1.62 -9.36
C LYS A 66 -34.00 -1.95 -9.48
N VAL A 67 -34.84 -1.01 -9.07
CA VAL A 67 -36.31 -1.15 -9.11
C VAL A 67 -36.95 -0.11 -10.04
N ALA A 68 -37.97 -0.55 -10.78
CA ALA A 68 -38.76 0.27 -11.70
C ALA A 68 -40.22 0.39 -11.19
N MET A 69 -40.95 1.39 -11.70
CA MET A 69 -42.35 1.63 -11.37
C MET A 69 -43.20 0.36 -11.52
N GLY A 70 -43.97 0.01 -10.48
CA GLY A 70 -44.82 -1.18 -10.48
C GLY A 70 -44.14 -2.51 -10.17
N SER A 71 -42.83 -2.53 -9.88
CA SER A 71 -42.13 -3.73 -9.42
C SER A 71 -42.59 -4.15 -8.01
N LEU A 72 -42.58 -5.46 -7.76
CA LEU A 72 -43.12 -6.06 -6.54
C LEU A 72 -42.06 -6.02 -5.42
N LEU A 73 -42.33 -5.27 -4.35
CA LEU A 73 -41.38 -5.08 -3.25
C LEU A 73 -41.50 -6.18 -2.20
N LEU A 74 -42.73 -6.46 -1.76
CA LEU A 74 -43.00 -7.36 -0.64
C LEU A 74 -44.43 -7.91 -0.65
N LEU A 75 -44.63 -9.01 0.07
CA LEU A 75 -45.92 -9.66 0.30
C LEU A 75 -46.34 -9.50 1.78
N LEU A 76 -47.47 -8.84 2.03
CA LEU A 76 -48.03 -8.62 3.37
C LEU A 76 -49.21 -9.56 3.64
N GLU A 77 -49.35 -10.00 4.89
CA GLU A 77 -50.55 -10.68 5.39
C GLU A 77 -51.36 -9.69 6.26
N ALA A 78 -52.57 -9.33 5.81
CA ALA A 78 -53.42 -8.36 6.49
C ALA A 78 -54.26 -9.04 7.59
N GLU A 79 -54.08 -8.61 8.85
CA GLU A 79 -54.85 -9.09 10.00
C GLU A 79 -56.03 -8.13 10.29
N GLY A 80 -57.24 -8.68 10.37
CA GLY A 80 -58.47 -7.93 10.60
C GLY A 80 -58.56 -7.37 12.02
N ALA A 81 -59.08 -6.14 12.12
CA ALA A 81 -59.19 -5.35 13.33
C ALA A 81 -60.01 -6.00 14.46
N GLY A 82 -59.50 -5.90 15.71
CA GLY A 82 -60.27 -6.25 16.92
C GLY A 82 -59.55 -6.02 18.25
N ALA A 83 -59.72 -4.82 18.82
CA ALA A 83 -59.84 -4.46 20.25
C ALA A 83 -58.70 -4.70 21.29
N ALA A 84 -58.16 -3.56 21.75
CA ALA A 84 -58.00 -3.07 23.15
C ALA A 84 -57.18 -3.81 24.24
N ALA A 85 -56.36 -2.99 24.93
CA ALA A 85 -55.49 -3.14 26.13
C ALA A 85 -56.22 -3.68 27.42
N PRO A 86 -55.59 -3.92 28.62
CA PRO A 86 -54.32 -3.33 29.14
C PRO A 86 -53.42 -4.14 30.14
N ALA A 87 -52.24 -3.54 30.43
CA ALA A 87 -51.49 -3.41 31.71
C ALA A 87 -50.90 -4.61 32.54
N ALA A 88 -49.62 -4.41 32.92
CA ALA A 88 -48.97 -4.55 34.25
C ALA A 88 -48.13 -5.79 34.66
N ALA A 89 -46.98 -5.44 35.27
CA ALA A 89 -46.26 -6.06 36.39
C ALA A 89 -45.17 -7.16 36.17
N ALA A 90 -43.98 -6.87 36.73
CA ALA A 90 -42.94 -7.82 37.16
C ALA A 90 -43.42 -8.62 38.40
N PRO A 91 -42.83 -9.78 38.79
CA PRO A 91 -41.46 -9.88 39.34
C PRO A 91 -40.68 -11.20 39.03
N ALA A 92 -39.40 -11.25 39.47
CA ALA A 92 -38.52 -12.44 39.56
C ALA A 92 -38.93 -13.39 40.73
N PRO A 93 -38.40 -14.63 40.95
CA PRO A 93 -36.95 -14.93 41.19
C PRO A 93 -36.38 -16.35 40.82
N ALA A 94 -35.03 -16.46 40.83
CA ALA A 94 -34.08 -17.54 41.29
C ALA A 94 -34.31 -19.03 40.91
N ALA A 95 -33.36 -19.97 40.75
CA ALA A 95 -31.90 -20.22 40.86
C ALA A 95 -31.63 -21.50 39.98
N ALA A 96 -30.44 -22.01 39.63
CA ALA A 96 -29.28 -22.38 40.44
C ALA A 96 -28.12 -22.87 39.52
N ALA A 97 -26.89 -22.81 40.05
CA ALA A 97 -25.67 -23.46 39.54
C ALA A 97 -25.59 -24.94 40.05
N PRO A 98 -24.64 -25.82 39.65
CA PRO A 98 -23.18 -25.62 39.76
C PRO A 98 -22.30 -26.19 38.60
N ALA A 99 -21.00 -25.90 38.68
CA ALA A 99 -19.86 -26.37 37.86
C ALA A 99 -19.20 -27.65 38.47
N PRO A 100 -17.92 -28.06 38.20
CA PRO A 100 -17.00 -28.01 37.03
C PRO A 100 -16.28 -29.37 36.70
N ALA A 101 -15.44 -29.38 35.64
CA ALA A 101 -14.19 -30.12 35.29
C ALA A 101 -13.83 -31.53 35.87
N PRO A 102 -13.00 -32.36 35.19
CA PRO A 102 -11.54 -32.24 35.36
C PRO A 102 -10.63 -32.62 34.16
N ALA A 103 -9.36 -32.23 34.29
CA ALA A 103 -8.20 -32.62 33.48
C ALA A 103 -7.45 -33.83 34.07
N ALA A 104 -6.73 -34.60 33.23
CA ALA A 104 -5.60 -35.52 33.50
C ALA A 104 -5.29 -36.26 32.18
N ALA A 105 -4.09 -36.76 31.82
CA ALA A 105 -2.74 -36.80 32.35
C ALA A 105 -1.80 -37.31 31.23
N ALA A 106 -0.48 -37.28 31.48
CA ALA A 106 0.61 -37.62 30.56
C ALA A 106 1.11 -39.09 30.65
N ALA A 107 1.93 -39.45 29.63
CA ALA A 107 2.92 -40.55 29.51
C ALA A 107 2.42 -41.96 29.10
N PRO A 108 3.24 -42.88 28.52
CA PRO A 108 4.71 -42.87 28.35
C PRO A 108 5.26 -43.30 26.96
N ALA A 109 6.60 -43.32 26.85
CA ALA A 109 7.43 -43.75 25.72
C ALA A 109 7.44 -45.28 25.46
N PRO A 110 7.88 -45.75 24.27
CA PRO A 110 8.46 -47.07 24.11
C PRO A 110 10.00 -47.03 23.93
N ALA A 111 10.66 -47.99 24.57
CA ALA A 111 12.08 -48.31 24.51
C ALA A 111 12.41 -49.23 23.28
N PRO A 112 13.70 -49.45 22.95
CA PRO A 112 14.18 -49.87 21.62
C PRO A 112 14.52 -51.38 21.48
N ALA A 113 14.58 -51.86 20.22
CA ALA A 113 15.46 -52.90 19.61
C ALA A 113 14.80 -53.51 18.35
N PRO A 114 15.51 -54.11 17.35
CA PRO A 114 16.92 -54.53 17.34
C PRO A 114 17.75 -54.03 16.13
N ALA A 115 19.06 -54.22 16.23
CA ALA A 115 20.05 -54.00 15.18
C ALA A 115 19.84 -54.93 13.97
N ALA A 116 20.07 -54.41 12.75
CA ALA A 116 20.22 -55.21 11.54
C ALA A 116 21.32 -54.64 10.63
N SER A 117 22.33 -55.50 10.41
CA SER A 117 23.25 -55.61 9.26
C SER A 117 23.84 -54.35 8.62
N ALA A 118 25.16 -54.21 8.80
CA ALA A 118 26.05 -53.43 7.96
C ALA A 118 26.01 -53.93 6.49
N GLY A 119 25.81 -52.98 5.58
CA GLY A 119 25.93 -53.15 4.14
C GLY A 119 26.16 -51.79 3.48
N PRO A 120 26.66 -51.75 2.23
CA PRO A 120 26.87 -50.49 1.50
C PRO A 120 25.54 -49.72 1.36
N VAL A 121 25.52 -48.46 1.80
CA VAL A 121 24.34 -47.58 1.72
C VAL A 121 24.52 -46.61 0.57
N GLU A 122 23.61 -46.66 -0.39
CA GLU A 122 23.56 -45.75 -1.53
C GLU A 122 22.91 -44.42 -1.12
N VAL A 123 23.65 -43.30 -1.22
CA VAL A 123 23.13 -41.96 -0.95
C VAL A 123 22.57 -41.37 -2.24
N LYS A 124 21.27 -41.05 -2.24
CA LYS A 124 20.52 -40.51 -3.39
C LYS A 124 20.27 -39.02 -3.26
N VAL A 125 20.11 -38.34 -4.40
CA VAL A 125 19.71 -36.93 -4.47
C VAL A 125 18.31 -36.73 -3.86
N PRO A 126 18.16 -35.91 -2.78
CA PRO A 126 16.87 -35.53 -2.21
C PRO A 126 16.00 -34.71 -3.18
N ASP A 127 14.72 -34.51 -2.84
CA ASP A 127 13.76 -33.75 -3.67
C ASP A 127 14.29 -32.34 -4.04
N ILE A 128 14.40 -32.05 -5.34
CA ILE A 128 14.90 -30.76 -5.88
C ILE A 128 13.72 -29.83 -6.27
N GLY A 129 12.49 -30.15 -5.87
CA GLY A 129 11.29 -29.37 -6.22
C GLY A 129 10.86 -29.57 -7.68
N ASP A 130 10.25 -28.55 -8.31
CA ASP A 130 9.60 -28.64 -9.63
C ASP A 130 10.57 -28.84 -10.85
N PHE A 131 11.86 -29.08 -10.61
CA PHE A 131 12.89 -29.18 -11.66
C PHE A 131 13.24 -30.63 -11.97
N LYS A 132 13.18 -31.00 -13.26
CA LYS A 132 13.39 -32.39 -13.72
C LYS A 132 14.86 -32.83 -13.76
N GLU A 133 15.78 -31.91 -14.06
CA GLU A 133 17.23 -32.17 -14.18
C GLU A 133 18.02 -30.91 -13.81
N VAL A 134 19.10 -31.05 -13.02
CA VAL A 134 19.95 -29.94 -12.56
C VAL A 134 21.43 -30.30 -12.75
N GLU A 135 22.30 -29.33 -13.06
CA GLU A 135 23.72 -29.56 -13.37
C GLU A 135 24.62 -29.41 -12.14
N VAL A 136 25.60 -30.32 -12.01
CA VAL A 136 26.56 -30.33 -10.88
C VAL A 136 27.74 -29.42 -11.19
N ILE A 137 27.90 -28.36 -10.40
CA ILE A 137 28.99 -27.40 -10.57
C ILE A 137 30.25 -27.76 -9.77
N GLU A 138 30.10 -28.42 -8.62
CA GLU A 138 31.25 -28.79 -7.77
C GLU A 138 30.95 -30.02 -6.90
N VAL A 139 31.94 -30.94 -6.82
CA VAL A 139 31.88 -32.14 -5.97
C VAL A 139 32.87 -31.95 -4.81
N MET A 140 32.38 -31.88 -3.57
CA MET A 140 33.20 -31.49 -2.41
C MET A 140 33.80 -32.67 -1.61
N VAL A 141 33.54 -33.91 -2.04
CA VAL A 141 34.01 -35.14 -1.35
C VAL A 141 34.82 -36.05 -2.28
N LYS A 142 35.89 -36.65 -1.74
CA LYS A 142 36.75 -37.59 -2.47
C LYS A 142 36.60 -39.02 -1.94
N VAL A 143 36.95 -39.99 -2.78
CA VAL A 143 36.97 -41.41 -2.39
C VAL A 143 37.95 -41.60 -1.23
N GLY A 144 37.46 -42.11 -0.10
CA GLY A 144 38.20 -42.31 1.14
C GLY A 144 37.87 -41.31 2.28
N ASP A 145 37.10 -40.25 2.01
CA ASP A 145 36.76 -39.27 3.05
C ASP A 145 35.64 -39.76 3.99
N THR A 146 35.76 -39.38 5.27
CA THR A 146 34.74 -39.66 6.30
C THR A 146 33.70 -38.54 6.34
N ILE A 147 32.45 -38.86 6.00
CA ILE A 147 31.32 -37.93 5.96
C ILE A 147 30.48 -38.05 7.23
N LYS A 148 29.97 -36.92 7.76
CA LYS A 148 28.94 -36.87 8.81
C LYS A 148 27.53 -36.64 8.23
N VAL A 149 26.49 -37.02 8.97
CA VAL A 149 25.09 -36.67 8.62
C VAL A 149 24.98 -35.14 8.52
N ASP A 150 24.27 -34.66 7.50
CA ASP A 150 24.05 -33.24 7.15
C ASP A 150 25.26 -32.46 6.62
N GLN A 151 26.38 -33.12 6.31
CA GLN A 151 27.53 -32.48 5.66
C GLN A 151 27.30 -32.31 4.15
N SER A 152 27.51 -31.10 3.61
CA SER A 152 27.33 -30.79 2.18
C SER A 152 28.26 -31.64 1.29
N LEU A 153 27.68 -32.28 0.29
CA LEU A 153 28.38 -33.22 -0.60
C LEU A 153 28.64 -32.63 -1.98
N LEU A 154 27.64 -31.96 -2.56
CA LEU A 154 27.70 -31.35 -3.88
C LEU A 154 26.91 -30.04 -3.91
N THR A 155 27.32 -29.15 -4.81
CA THR A 155 26.59 -27.93 -5.12
C THR A 155 26.01 -28.05 -6.53
N VAL A 156 24.71 -27.81 -6.66
CA VAL A 156 23.96 -27.87 -7.92
C VAL A 156 23.38 -26.50 -8.26
N GLU A 157 23.41 -26.13 -9.54
CA GLU A 157 22.95 -24.82 -9.99
C GLU A 157 21.61 -24.92 -10.72
N SER A 158 20.61 -24.19 -10.22
CA SER A 158 19.36 -23.92 -10.94
C SER A 158 19.33 -22.46 -11.41
N ASP A 159 18.52 -22.16 -12.43
CA ASP A 159 18.39 -20.85 -13.10
C ASP A 159 18.08 -19.65 -12.18
N LYS A 160 17.85 -19.88 -10.87
CA LYS A 160 17.60 -18.81 -9.88
C LYS A 160 18.39 -18.92 -8.57
N ALA A 161 19.08 -20.03 -8.30
CA ALA A 161 19.89 -20.19 -7.10
C ALA A 161 20.78 -21.44 -7.17
N SER A 162 21.94 -21.38 -6.51
CA SER A 162 22.77 -22.54 -6.19
C SER A 162 22.28 -23.18 -4.88
N MET A 163 22.13 -24.50 -4.88
CA MET A 163 21.68 -25.26 -3.70
C MET A 163 22.70 -26.35 -3.37
N GLU A 164 22.96 -26.56 -2.08
CA GLU A 164 23.84 -27.61 -1.58
C GLU A 164 23.02 -28.85 -1.19
N ILE A 165 23.49 -30.04 -1.57
CA ILE A 165 22.88 -31.31 -1.20
C ILE A 165 23.63 -31.90 0.01
N PRO A 166 23.00 -31.99 1.20
CA PRO A 166 23.61 -32.56 2.39
C PRO A 166 23.60 -34.10 2.37
N SER A 167 24.54 -34.72 3.08
CA SER A 167 24.62 -36.18 3.23
C SER A 167 23.52 -36.72 4.14
N SER A 168 22.79 -37.74 3.64
CA SER A 168 21.78 -38.44 4.44
C SER A 168 22.36 -39.45 5.45
N HIS A 169 23.63 -39.86 5.31
CA HIS A 169 24.26 -40.88 6.17
C HIS A 169 25.73 -40.56 6.49
N ALA A 170 26.20 -40.99 7.66
CA ALA A 170 27.61 -40.89 8.06
C ALA A 170 28.38 -42.18 7.75
N GLY A 171 29.59 -42.04 7.23
CA GLY A 171 30.48 -43.17 6.92
C GLY A 171 31.59 -42.79 5.94
N VAL A 172 32.36 -43.77 5.50
CA VAL A 172 33.52 -43.55 4.60
C VAL A 172 33.11 -43.75 3.14
N VAL A 173 33.45 -42.79 2.26
CA VAL A 173 33.14 -42.85 0.83
C VAL A 173 33.99 -43.91 0.14
N LYS A 174 33.37 -44.98 -0.36
CA LYS A 174 34.09 -45.99 -1.15
C LYS A 174 34.10 -45.70 -2.65
N GLU A 175 33.05 -45.06 -3.17
CA GLU A 175 32.92 -44.80 -4.60
C GLU A 175 32.07 -43.54 -4.86
N VAL A 176 32.58 -42.62 -5.70
CA VAL A 176 31.87 -41.43 -6.20
C VAL A 176 31.55 -41.66 -7.67
N LYS A 177 30.27 -41.65 -8.04
CA LYS A 177 29.80 -42.04 -9.40
C LYS A 177 29.46 -40.85 -10.31
N ILE A 178 29.68 -39.61 -9.86
CA ILE A 178 29.29 -38.38 -10.57
C ILE A 178 30.50 -37.47 -10.73
N LYS A 179 30.62 -36.80 -11.89
CA LYS A 179 31.67 -35.82 -12.18
C LYS A 179 31.08 -34.41 -12.31
N VAL A 180 31.94 -33.41 -12.15
CA VAL A 180 31.58 -32.00 -12.37
C VAL A 180 31.11 -31.81 -13.82
N GLY A 181 29.92 -31.23 -14.01
CA GLY A 181 29.23 -31.03 -15.29
C GLY A 181 28.15 -32.06 -15.63
N ASP A 182 27.93 -33.10 -14.80
CA ASP A 182 26.88 -34.09 -15.05
C ASP A 182 25.50 -33.59 -14.61
N LYS A 183 24.46 -33.99 -15.34
CA LYS A 183 23.05 -33.67 -15.02
C LYS A 183 22.46 -34.74 -14.11
N VAL A 184 21.90 -34.31 -12.98
CA VAL A 184 21.34 -35.20 -11.95
C VAL A 184 19.84 -34.95 -11.77
N ALA A 185 19.08 -36.03 -11.61
CA ALA A 185 17.64 -36.02 -11.35
C ALA A 185 17.32 -36.62 -9.97
N MET A 186 16.14 -36.31 -9.45
CA MET A 186 15.66 -36.82 -8.15
C MET A 186 15.81 -38.34 -8.05
N GLY A 187 16.43 -38.83 -6.97
CA GLY A 187 16.64 -40.26 -6.74
C GLY A 187 17.86 -40.89 -7.42
N THR A 188 18.67 -40.13 -8.16
CA THR A 188 19.93 -40.62 -8.74
C THR A 188 20.95 -40.92 -7.62
N VAL A 189 21.66 -42.05 -7.72
CA VAL A 189 22.67 -42.46 -6.73
C VAL A 189 23.94 -41.64 -6.94
N VAL A 190 24.33 -40.89 -5.91
CA VAL A 190 25.45 -39.97 -5.94
C VAL A 190 26.75 -40.64 -5.51
N LEU A 191 26.69 -41.40 -4.42
CA LEU A 191 27.85 -42.04 -3.80
C LEU A 191 27.43 -43.25 -2.95
N VAL A 192 28.36 -44.19 -2.78
CA VAL A 192 28.17 -45.40 -1.97
C VAL A 192 29.05 -45.28 -0.71
N VAL A 193 28.40 -45.30 0.45
CA VAL A 193 29.04 -45.13 1.77
C VAL A 193 28.99 -46.44 2.54
N GLU A 194 30.07 -46.80 3.23
CA GLU A 194 30.07 -47.90 4.20
C GLU A 194 29.83 -47.35 5.61
N ALA A 195 28.68 -47.69 6.19
CA ALA A 195 28.30 -47.21 7.51
C ALA A 195 29.05 -47.98 8.60
N THR A 196 29.92 -47.30 9.35
CA THR A 196 30.54 -47.86 10.57
C THR A 196 29.62 -47.60 11.76
N GLY A 197 29.13 -48.67 12.39
CA GLY A 197 28.24 -48.58 13.55
C GLY A 197 28.89 -47.97 14.79
N GLY A 198 28.33 -46.84 15.24
CA GLY A 198 28.11 -46.38 16.63
C GLY A 198 29.28 -46.25 17.62
N ALA A 199 29.51 -45.02 18.12
CA ALA A 199 29.81 -44.79 19.54
C ALA A 199 29.52 -43.33 19.98
N ALA A 200 29.16 -43.20 21.26
CA ALA A 200 28.59 -42.09 22.01
C ALA A 200 29.32 -40.73 22.01
N ALA A 201 28.55 -39.69 22.33
CA ALA A 201 28.97 -38.33 22.66
C ALA A 201 29.86 -38.25 23.93
N PRO A 202 30.65 -37.17 24.05
CA PRO A 202 30.43 -36.28 25.19
C PRO A 202 30.46 -34.77 24.82
N ALA A 203 29.84 -33.96 25.70
CA ALA A 203 29.76 -32.50 25.68
C ALA A 203 30.83 -31.86 26.62
N PRO A 204 30.79 -30.55 26.95
CA PRO A 204 31.41 -29.42 26.24
C PRO A 204 32.40 -28.61 27.12
N ALA A 205 33.33 -27.83 26.55
CA ALA A 205 33.91 -26.64 27.23
C ALA A 205 34.76 -25.71 26.34
N ALA A 206 34.32 -24.44 26.31
CA ALA A 206 35.03 -23.14 26.29
C ALA A 206 36.48 -22.98 25.78
N ALA A 207 36.68 -22.00 24.89
CA ALA A 207 37.73 -20.99 25.01
C ALA A 207 37.37 -19.69 24.25
N ALA A 208 37.56 -18.56 24.92
CA ALA A 208 37.51 -17.20 24.39
C ALA A 208 38.96 -16.71 24.10
N PRO A 209 39.25 -15.40 23.94
CA PRO A 209 39.40 -14.70 22.66
C PRO A 209 40.80 -14.07 22.47
N ALA A 210 41.20 -13.79 21.22
CA ALA A 210 42.22 -12.77 20.85
C ALA A 210 42.44 -12.82 19.32
N ALA A 211 42.85 -11.79 18.60
CA ALA A 211 42.85 -10.34 18.76
C ALA A 211 43.25 -9.75 17.39
N ALA A 212 43.00 -8.45 17.23
CA ALA A 212 43.20 -7.63 16.05
C ALA A 212 44.59 -7.69 15.38
N ALA A 213 44.62 -7.51 14.06
CA ALA A 213 45.64 -6.73 13.38
C ALA A 213 45.07 -6.07 12.10
N ALA A 214 45.16 -4.74 12.07
CA ALA A 214 45.07 -3.85 10.91
C ALA A 214 46.26 -2.87 11.02
N PRO A 215 46.54 -1.99 10.06
CA PRO A 215 46.41 -2.04 8.61
C PRO A 215 47.75 -1.68 7.91
N ALA A 216 47.90 -1.92 6.60
CA ALA A 216 48.94 -1.26 5.81
C ALA A 216 48.37 -0.80 4.47
N ALA A 217 48.72 0.43 4.11
CA ALA A 217 48.09 1.27 3.11
C ALA A 217 48.84 1.32 1.78
N ALA A 218 48.12 1.85 0.79
CA ALA A 218 48.56 2.65 -0.36
C ALA A 218 49.16 1.94 -1.59
N ALA A 219 48.35 1.86 -2.65
CA ALA A 219 48.82 1.99 -4.02
C ALA A 219 47.78 2.72 -4.90
N ALA A 220 48.22 3.88 -5.39
CA ALA A 220 47.86 4.68 -6.55
C ALA A 220 46.57 4.44 -7.36
N ALA A 221 45.87 5.57 -7.60
CA ALA A 221 44.80 5.77 -8.57
C ALA A 221 45.30 5.76 -10.04
N PRO A 222 44.52 5.24 -11.00
CA PRO A 222 44.72 5.52 -12.42
C PRO A 222 43.79 6.64 -12.93
N SER A 223 44.36 7.49 -13.79
CA SER A 223 43.71 8.56 -14.56
C SER A 223 42.92 7.99 -15.77
N PRO A 224 41.82 8.63 -16.22
CA PRO A 224 40.96 8.08 -17.28
C PRO A 224 41.50 8.36 -18.69
N ALA A 225 41.52 7.33 -19.54
CA ALA A 225 41.81 7.43 -20.97
C ALA A 225 40.50 7.56 -21.81
N PRO A 226 40.57 8.15 -23.01
CA PRO A 226 39.39 8.68 -23.72
C PRO A 226 38.51 7.61 -24.39
N ALA A 227 37.22 7.93 -24.45
CA ALA A 227 36.16 7.11 -25.04
C ALA A 227 36.33 6.91 -26.56
N ALA A 228 36.31 5.65 -26.99
CA ALA A 228 36.10 5.26 -28.38
C ALA A 228 34.58 5.14 -28.68
N PRO A 229 34.11 5.56 -29.86
CA PRO A 229 32.70 5.59 -30.21
C PRO A 229 32.08 4.19 -30.36
N ALA A 230 30.86 4.07 -29.85
CA ALA A 230 30.06 2.86 -29.79
C ALA A 230 29.77 2.26 -31.17
N ALA A 231 29.91 0.94 -31.25
CA ALA A 231 29.45 0.11 -32.35
C ALA A 231 27.92 0.18 -32.46
N VAL A 232 27.43 0.45 -33.66
CA VAL A 232 26.01 0.41 -34.02
C VAL A 232 25.50 -1.02 -33.95
N ALA A 233 24.59 -1.27 -33.00
CA ALA A 233 23.82 -2.48 -32.92
C ALA A 233 22.87 -2.61 -34.12
N ALA A 234 22.77 -3.84 -34.63
CA ALA A 234 21.94 -4.23 -35.76
C ALA A 234 20.46 -3.87 -35.54
N ALA A 235 19.87 -3.15 -36.49
CA ALA A 235 18.45 -2.84 -36.51
C ALA A 235 17.62 -4.12 -36.73
N SER A 236 16.74 -4.41 -35.79
CA SER A 236 15.71 -5.45 -35.89
C SER A 236 14.76 -5.16 -37.06
N GLN A 237 14.46 -6.20 -37.84
CA GLN A 237 13.53 -6.12 -38.97
C GLN A 237 12.11 -5.75 -38.49
N GLY A 238 11.69 -4.53 -38.80
CA GLY A 238 10.29 -4.11 -38.69
C GLY A 238 9.45 -4.76 -39.79
N SER A 239 8.40 -5.46 -39.39
CA SER A 239 7.40 -6.06 -40.27
C SER A 239 6.69 -4.98 -41.09
N VAL A 240 6.84 -5.08 -42.42
CA VAL A 240 6.25 -4.13 -43.36
C VAL A 240 4.75 -4.45 -43.48
N GLN A 241 3.89 -3.57 -42.98
CA GLN A 241 2.47 -3.64 -43.27
C GLN A 241 2.25 -3.32 -44.76
N THR A 242 1.59 -4.23 -45.47
CA THR A 242 1.27 -4.14 -46.90
C THR A 242 0.19 -3.08 -47.15
N GLY A 243 0.58 -1.80 -47.18
CA GLY A 243 -0.17 -0.73 -47.83
C GLY A 243 0.13 -0.68 -49.33
N LYS A 244 -0.77 -0.10 -50.14
CA LYS A 244 -0.64 0.10 -51.60
C LYS A 244 0.83 0.39 -51.99
N LEU A 245 1.40 -0.47 -52.84
CA LEU A 245 2.80 -0.37 -53.28
C LEU A 245 3.04 1.02 -53.91
N ALA A 246 3.75 1.89 -53.19
CA ALA A 246 4.12 3.22 -53.68
C ALA A 246 4.83 3.13 -55.04
N HIS A 247 4.48 3.97 -56.01
CA HIS A 247 5.02 3.91 -57.37
C HIS A 247 6.44 4.51 -57.42
N ALA A 248 7.45 3.71 -57.09
CA ALA A 248 8.87 4.11 -57.02
C ALA A 248 9.80 3.05 -57.65
N SER A 249 10.90 3.48 -58.26
CA SER A 249 11.94 2.59 -58.80
C SER A 249 12.75 1.90 -57.69
N PRO A 250 13.41 0.76 -57.96
CA PRO A 250 14.20 0.04 -56.94
C PRO A 250 15.30 0.88 -56.27
N SER A 251 15.95 1.77 -57.02
CA SER A 251 16.96 2.69 -56.49
C SER A 251 16.40 3.67 -55.46
N ILE A 252 15.18 4.17 -55.70
CA ILE A 252 14.50 5.13 -54.81
C ILE A 252 13.95 4.43 -53.58
N ARG A 253 13.56 3.15 -53.70
CA ARG A 253 13.21 2.31 -52.56
C ARG A 253 14.39 2.03 -51.64
N LYS A 254 15.57 1.76 -52.23
CA LYS A 254 16.81 1.61 -51.46
C LYS A 254 17.15 2.91 -50.73
N PHE A 255 17.12 4.04 -51.46
CA PHE A 255 17.41 5.36 -50.92
C PHE A 255 16.46 5.79 -49.78
N ALA A 256 15.15 5.54 -49.93
CA ALA A 256 14.19 5.82 -48.87
C ALA A 256 14.40 4.93 -47.63
N ARG A 257 14.80 3.66 -47.81
CA ARG A 257 15.13 2.76 -46.69
C ARG A 257 16.38 3.19 -45.94
N GLU A 258 17.40 3.65 -46.66
CA GLU A 258 18.63 4.21 -46.05
C GLU A 258 18.33 5.44 -45.20
N LEU A 259 17.33 6.26 -45.60
CA LEU A 259 16.91 7.45 -44.87
C LEU A 259 15.76 7.21 -43.87
N GLY A 260 15.26 5.98 -43.74
CA GLY A 260 14.13 5.66 -42.86
C GLY A 260 12.78 6.26 -43.28
N VAL A 261 12.62 6.62 -44.56
CA VAL A 261 11.43 7.29 -45.10
C VAL A 261 10.41 6.28 -45.62
N ASP A 262 9.16 6.39 -45.19
CA ASP A 262 8.04 5.62 -45.72
C ASP A 262 7.53 6.21 -47.04
N LEU A 263 7.75 5.48 -48.14
CA LEU A 263 7.33 5.87 -49.49
C LEU A 263 5.82 5.98 -49.67
N GLY A 264 5.02 5.37 -48.79
CA GLY A 264 3.56 5.53 -48.81
C GLY A 264 3.09 6.95 -48.47
N LYS A 265 3.97 7.76 -47.85
CA LYS A 265 3.69 9.12 -47.37
C LYS A 265 4.39 10.21 -48.19
N VAL A 266 5.21 9.82 -49.17
CA VAL A 266 5.94 10.75 -50.04
C VAL A 266 5.10 11.03 -51.29
N PRO A 267 4.69 12.28 -51.57
CA PRO A 267 4.01 12.63 -52.81
C PRO A 267 4.98 12.51 -53.99
N GLY A 268 4.61 11.79 -55.04
CA GLY A 268 5.45 11.61 -56.23
C GLY A 268 5.18 12.66 -57.31
N SER A 269 6.22 13.37 -57.74
CA SER A 269 6.13 14.43 -58.76
C SER A 269 6.45 13.96 -60.20
N GLY A 270 6.87 12.70 -60.38
CA GLY A 270 7.25 12.16 -61.68
C GLY A 270 6.08 11.67 -62.55
N PRO A 271 6.35 11.22 -63.79
CA PRO A 271 5.32 10.75 -64.71
C PRO A 271 4.47 9.62 -64.10
N LYS A 272 3.14 9.75 -64.18
CA LYS A 272 2.15 8.86 -63.54
C LYS A 272 2.27 8.80 -62.00
N GLY A 273 2.67 9.89 -61.35
CA GLY A 273 2.80 9.97 -59.89
C GLY A 273 3.98 9.15 -59.35
N ARG A 274 5.05 9.01 -60.15
CA ARG A 274 6.26 8.28 -59.73
C ARG A 274 7.04 9.11 -58.71
N ILE A 275 7.42 8.49 -57.60
CA ILE A 275 8.30 9.11 -56.60
C ILE A 275 9.70 9.21 -57.19
N THR A 276 10.24 10.43 -57.19
CA THR A 276 11.60 10.74 -57.62
C THR A 276 12.54 10.86 -56.43
N GLN A 277 13.86 10.87 -56.67
CA GLN A 277 14.84 11.09 -55.60
C GLN A 277 14.68 12.48 -54.94
N LEU A 278 14.27 13.49 -55.73
CA LEU A 278 14.02 14.85 -55.24
C LEU A 278 12.86 14.89 -54.24
N ASP A 279 11.81 14.10 -54.48
CA ASP A 279 10.63 14.04 -53.60
C ASP A 279 10.99 13.47 -52.22
N VAL A 280 11.84 12.43 -52.17
CA VAL A 280 12.32 11.85 -50.91
C VAL A 280 13.19 12.87 -50.16
N GLN A 281 14.09 13.58 -50.84
CA GLN A 281 14.93 14.61 -50.21
C GLN A 281 14.11 15.79 -49.69
N ASN A 282 13.12 16.24 -50.45
CA ASN A 282 12.24 17.34 -50.04
C ASN A 282 11.36 16.92 -48.86
N TYR A 283 10.89 15.66 -48.83
CA TYR A 283 10.16 15.12 -47.69
C TYR A 283 11.01 15.10 -46.42
N VAL A 284 12.27 14.61 -46.50
CA VAL A 284 13.19 14.62 -45.35
C VAL A 284 13.49 16.04 -44.88
N LYS A 285 13.73 16.98 -45.80
CA LYS A 285 13.93 18.39 -45.46
C LYS A 285 12.70 18.99 -44.78
N GLY A 286 11.50 18.66 -45.22
CA GLY A 286 10.25 19.09 -44.58
C GLY A 286 10.09 18.54 -43.16
N VAL A 287 10.44 17.27 -42.94
CA VAL A 287 10.36 16.64 -41.61
C VAL A 287 11.40 17.25 -40.67
N MET A 288 12.62 17.51 -41.15
CA MET A 288 13.66 18.17 -40.36
C MET A 288 13.36 19.65 -40.08
N ALA A 289 12.66 20.32 -40.99
CA ALA A 289 12.21 21.70 -40.81
C ALA A 289 10.89 21.84 -40.03
N GLY A 290 10.30 20.72 -39.57
CA GLY A 290 9.03 20.70 -38.83
C GLY A 290 7.80 21.09 -39.64
N THR A 291 7.91 21.20 -40.96
CA THR A 291 6.81 21.56 -41.87
C THR A 291 6.00 20.35 -42.34
N THR A 292 6.49 19.14 -42.13
CA THR A 292 5.75 17.89 -42.32
C THR A 292 5.86 16.98 -41.10
N ALA A 293 4.74 16.39 -40.68
CA ALA A 293 4.71 15.49 -39.52
C ALA A 293 5.60 14.26 -39.78
N ALA A 294 6.52 13.98 -38.86
CA ALA A 294 7.34 12.78 -38.89
C ALA A 294 6.45 11.51 -38.86
N PRO A 295 6.84 10.41 -39.52
CA PRO A 295 6.13 9.16 -39.38
C PRO A 295 6.13 8.75 -37.92
N ALA A 296 4.94 8.72 -37.31
CA ALA A 296 4.72 8.15 -36.00
C ALA A 296 5.20 6.69 -36.00
N GLY A 297 6.41 6.45 -35.49
CA GLY A 297 6.73 5.17 -34.88
C GLY A 297 5.73 4.95 -33.74
N ALA A 298 5.24 3.72 -33.63
CA ALA A 298 4.20 3.26 -32.70
C ALA A 298 3.98 4.21 -31.52
N SER A 299 2.82 4.84 -31.49
CA SER A 299 2.32 5.54 -30.31
C SER A 299 2.41 4.59 -29.11
N ALA A 300 3.40 4.81 -28.25
CA ALA A 300 3.31 4.37 -26.87
C ALA A 300 1.99 4.93 -26.33
N PRO A 301 1.18 4.14 -25.60
CA PRO A 301 -0.04 4.69 -25.01
C PRO A 301 0.39 5.81 -24.08
N ALA A 302 -0.06 7.03 -24.40
CA ALA A 302 0.06 8.17 -23.53
C ALA A 302 -0.71 7.84 -22.24
N GLY A 303 0.03 7.53 -21.18
CA GLY A 303 -0.53 7.11 -19.91
C GLY A 303 0.52 7.10 -18.81
N GLY A 304 1.01 8.28 -18.45
CA GLY A 304 1.92 8.46 -17.33
C GLY A 304 2.68 9.79 -17.44
N ASN A 305 2.27 10.79 -16.66
CA ASN A 305 3.08 11.98 -16.45
C ASN A 305 4.42 11.54 -15.83
N GLY A 306 5.49 11.68 -16.61
CA GLY A 306 6.87 11.57 -16.13
C GLY A 306 7.64 10.37 -16.66
N GLY A 307 7.97 10.36 -17.96
CA GLY A 307 9.27 10.01 -18.55
C GLY A 307 10.05 8.74 -18.13
N MET A 308 9.54 7.89 -17.25
CA MET A 308 10.22 6.70 -16.76
C MET A 308 9.79 5.52 -17.64
N SER A 309 10.70 5.07 -18.51
CA SER A 309 10.51 3.87 -19.34
C SER A 309 10.64 2.63 -18.44
N VAL A 310 9.60 2.36 -17.65
CA VAL A 310 9.50 1.14 -16.84
C VAL A 310 8.71 0.11 -17.64
N LEU A 311 9.09 -1.17 -17.54
CA LEU A 311 8.32 -2.25 -18.14
C LEU A 311 6.87 -2.18 -17.63
N PRO A 312 5.86 -2.40 -18.50
CA PRO A 312 4.47 -2.40 -18.08
C PRO A 312 4.22 -3.49 -17.04
N TRP A 313 3.31 -3.22 -16.10
CA TRP A 313 2.96 -4.17 -15.05
C TRP A 313 2.42 -5.47 -15.66
N PRO A 314 2.84 -6.66 -15.16
CA PRO A 314 2.36 -7.93 -15.71
C PRO A 314 0.86 -8.08 -15.47
N VAL A 315 0.13 -8.48 -16.52
CA VAL A 315 -1.29 -8.82 -16.44
C VAL A 315 -1.38 -10.32 -16.13
N ILE A 316 -1.60 -10.64 -14.86
CA ILE A 316 -1.73 -12.01 -14.37
C ILE A 316 -3.22 -12.32 -14.19
N ASP A 317 -3.65 -13.46 -14.71
CA ASP A 317 -4.98 -14.01 -14.41
C ASP A 317 -4.92 -14.77 -13.09
N PHE A 318 -5.46 -14.16 -12.03
CA PHE A 318 -5.43 -14.71 -10.68
C PHE A 318 -6.33 -15.95 -10.50
N SER A 319 -7.29 -16.19 -11.40
CA SER A 319 -8.16 -17.37 -11.33
C SER A 319 -7.40 -18.70 -11.48
N LYS A 320 -6.20 -18.64 -12.06
CA LYS A 320 -5.30 -19.80 -12.20
C LYS A 320 -4.71 -20.30 -10.87
N PHE A 321 -4.75 -19.48 -9.82
CA PHE A 321 -4.15 -19.80 -8.51
C PHE A 321 -5.19 -20.09 -7.43
N GLY A 322 -6.49 -20.05 -7.74
CA GLY A 322 -7.57 -20.31 -6.80
C GLY A 322 -8.82 -19.46 -7.06
N PRO A 323 -9.87 -19.59 -6.23
CA PRO A 323 -11.07 -18.76 -6.31
C PRO A 323 -10.73 -17.29 -6.03
N THR A 324 -11.24 -16.39 -6.88
CA THR A 324 -11.02 -14.94 -6.78
C THR A 324 -12.33 -14.18 -6.69
N GLU A 325 -12.35 -13.07 -5.94
CA GLU A 325 -13.46 -12.13 -5.85
C GLU A 325 -13.03 -10.76 -6.37
N LEU A 326 -13.87 -10.13 -7.20
CA LEU A 326 -13.62 -8.79 -7.74
C LEU A 326 -14.40 -7.75 -6.93
N LEU A 327 -13.68 -6.96 -6.13
CA LEU A 327 -14.25 -5.87 -5.36
C LEU A 327 -13.98 -4.51 -6.04
N PRO A 328 -15.00 -3.76 -6.49
CA PRO A 328 -14.79 -2.45 -7.09
C PRO A 328 -14.27 -1.44 -6.06
N LEU A 329 -13.28 -0.63 -6.45
CA LEU A 329 -12.76 0.44 -5.59
C LEU A 329 -13.80 1.53 -5.32
N SER A 330 -13.82 2.05 -4.09
CA SER A 330 -14.64 3.21 -3.72
C SER A 330 -14.25 4.45 -4.55
N ARG A 331 -15.19 5.39 -4.70
CA ARG A 331 -14.97 6.65 -5.43
C ARG A 331 -13.77 7.43 -4.87
N ILE A 332 -13.63 7.50 -3.55
CA ILE A 332 -12.51 8.17 -2.87
C ILE A 332 -11.18 7.51 -3.25
N LYS A 333 -11.10 6.17 -3.26
CA LYS A 333 -9.87 5.45 -3.64
C LYS A 333 -9.52 5.64 -5.11
N LYS A 334 -10.51 5.67 -6.01
CA LYS A 334 -10.31 5.93 -7.45
C LYS A 334 -9.75 7.34 -7.72
N ILE A 335 -10.13 8.33 -6.92
CA ILE A 335 -9.66 9.72 -7.07
C ILE A 335 -8.32 9.93 -6.36
N SER A 336 -8.18 9.44 -5.13
CA SER A 336 -6.97 9.64 -4.31
C SER A 336 -5.76 8.87 -4.83
N GLY A 337 -5.94 7.66 -5.39
CA GLY A 337 -4.83 6.83 -5.90
C GLY A 337 -3.94 7.55 -6.92
N PRO A 338 -4.49 8.05 -8.04
CA PRO A 338 -3.72 8.82 -9.02
C PRO A 338 -3.07 10.09 -8.43
N ASN A 339 -3.75 10.77 -7.50
CA ASN A 339 -3.24 11.97 -6.84
C ASN A 339 -2.01 11.66 -5.97
N LEU A 340 -2.08 10.60 -5.16
CA LEU A 340 -0.99 10.14 -4.31
C LEU A 340 0.19 9.63 -5.15
N HIS A 341 -0.08 8.89 -6.22
CA HIS A 341 0.96 8.43 -7.14
C HIS A 341 1.70 9.59 -7.80
N ARG A 342 0.97 10.60 -8.30
CA ARG A 342 1.58 11.82 -8.85
C ARG A 342 2.49 12.49 -7.84
N ASN A 343 2.04 12.67 -6.60
CA ASN A 343 2.86 13.31 -5.56
C ASN A 343 4.10 12.47 -5.22
N TRP A 344 3.96 11.14 -5.14
CA TRP A 344 5.07 10.22 -4.88
C TRP A 344 6.16 10.27 -5.96
N VAL A 345 5.77 10.38 -7.23
CA VAL A 345 6.72 10.39 -8.36
C VAL A 345 7.32 11.78 -8.58
N MET A 346 6.53 12.85 -8.40
CA MET A 346 6.93 14.21 -8.79
C MET A 346 7.63 14.99 -7.69
N ILE A 347 7.45 14.61 -6.43
CA ILE A 347 8.05 15.30 -5.29
C ILE A 347 9.22 14.45 -4.75
N PRO A 348 10.46 14.97 -4.77
CA PRO A 348 11.59 14.33 -4.13
C PRO A 348 11.42 14.34 -2.60
N HIS A 349 10.74 13.33 -2.04
CA HIS A 349 10.47 13.23 -0.61
C HIS A 349 11.68 12.79 0.19
N VAL A 350 11.91 13.49 1.31
CA VAL A 350 12.76 13.02 2.40
C VAL A 350 11.93 13.02 3.68
N THR A 351 12.09 11.97 4.49
CA THR A 351 11.43 11.87 5.79
C THR A 351 12.46 11.97 6.91
N GLN A 352 12.27 12.94 7.81
CA GLN A 352 13.00 13.07 9.05
C GLN A 352 12.18 12.42 10.18
N PHE A 353 12.83 11.54 10.95
CA PHE A 353 12.23 10.92 12.13
C PHE A 353 12.85 11.51 13.39
N ASP A 354 12.01 11.73 14.40
CA ASP A 354 12.42 12.28 15.69
C ASP A 354 11.42 11.89 16.79
N ASP A 355 11.83 11.93 18.04
CA ASP A 355 10.98 11.62 19.20
C ASP A 355 10.76 12.90 20.04
N ALA A 356 9.49 13.26 20.28
CA ALA A 356 9.12 14.36 21.16
C ALA A 356 8.73 13.84 22.55
N ASP A 357 9.36 14.34 23.62
CA ASP A 357 8.90 14.10 24.99
C ASP A 357 7.61 14.88 25.23
N ILE A 358 6.50 14.19 25.45
CA ILE A 358 5.18 14.80 25.72
C ILE A 358 4.69 14.46 27.12
N THR A 359 5.58 14.04 28.03
CA THR A 359 5.22 13.61 29.40
C THR A 359 4.42 14.69 30.12
N ASP A 360 4.98 15.90 30.18
CA ASP A 360 4.38 17.01 30.91
C ASP A 360 3.14 17.56 30.18
N LEU A 361 3.17 17.53 28.84
CA LEU A 361 2.05 17.95 28.01
C LEU A 361 0.82 17.03 28.15
N GLU A 362 1.06 15.72 28.19
CA GLU A 362 -0.01 14.74 28.40
C GLU A 362 -0.59 14.84 29.81
N ALA A 363 0.26 15.01 30.83
CA ALA A 363 -0.19 15.27 32.19
C ALA A 363 -1.08 16.52 32.26
N PHE A 364 -0.62 17.63 31.66
CA PHE A 364 -1.39 18.88 31.58
C PHE A 364 -2.72 18.69 30.85
N ARG A 365 -2.74 17.95 29.74
CA ARG A 365 -3.96 17.65 28.98
C ARG A 365 -4.96 16.85 29.83
N VAL A 366 -4.51 15.82 30.55
CA VAL A 366 -5.36 14.99 31.40
C VAL A 366 -5.92 15.81 32.55
N GLU A 367 -5.08 16.58 33.25
CA GLU A 367 -5.49 17.46 34.34
C GLU A 367 -6.52 18.50 33.87
N THR A 368 -6.24 19.19 32.76
CA THR A 368 -7.14 20.21 32.21
C THR A 368 -8.47 19.60 31.77
N ASN A 369 -8.47 18.41 31.17
CA ASN A 369 -9.70 17.72 30.81
C ASN A 369 -10.52 17.29 32.03
N ASN A 370 -9.86 16.85 33.10
CA ASN A 370 -10.53 16.48 34.35
C ASN A 370 -11.14 17.71 35.04
N ALA A 371 -10.43 18.84 35.05
CA ALA A 371 -10.94 20.11 35.57
C ALA A 371 -12.15 20.61 34.76
N ASN A 372 -12.08 20.47 33.44
CA ASN A 372 -13.14 20.88 32.52
C ASN A 372 -14.32 19.89 32.44
N ALA A 373 -14.22 18.69 33.04
CA ALA A 373 -15.23 17.65 32.93
C ALA A 373 -16.62 18.08 33.45
N LYS A 374 -16.67 19.05 34.38
CA LYS A 374 -17.93 19.60 34.91
C LYS A 374 -18.50 20.74 34.06
N ASN A 375 -17.71 21.31 33.17
CA ASN A 375 -18.13 22.40 32.30
C ASN A 375 -18.59 21.83 30.96
N LYS A 376 -19.91 21.76 30.75
CA LYS A 376 -20.51 21.19 29.53
C LYS A 376 -20.14 21.94 28.25
N ASP A 377 -19.73 23.21 28.36
CA ASP A 377 -19.34 24.03 27.22
C ASP A 377 -17.83 23.90 26.90
N ALA A 378 -17.05 23.21 27.74
CA ALA A 378 -15.63 23.02 27.52
C ALA A 378 -15.37 21.87 26.54
N ALA A 379 -14.71 22.17 25.42
CA ALA A 379 -14.28 21.17 24.48
C ALA A 379 -13.21 20.25 25.10
N LYS A 380 -13.33 18.94 24.88
CA LYS A 380 -12.34 17.96 25.32
C LYS A 380 -11.05 18.14 24.53
N LEU A 381 -9.97 18.44 25.23
CA LEU A 381 -8.66 18.67 24.63
C LEU A 381 -8.02 17.37 24.17
N THR A 382 -7.61 17.36 22.91
CA THR A 382 -6.89 16.25 22.27
C THR A 382 -5.41 16.60 22.14
N MET A 383 -4.53 15.60 22.17
CA MET A 383 -3.08 15.82 21.96
C MET A 383 -2.83 16.48 20.59
N LEU A 384 -3.58 16.07 19.56
CA LEU A 384 -3.47 16.63 18.22
C LEU A 384 -3.77 18.15 18.17
N ALA A 385 -4.67 18.68 19.02
CA ALA A 385 -4.91 20.12 19.09
C ALA A 385 -3.67 20.89 19.59
N PHE A 386 -2.92 20.33 20.55
CA PHE A 386 -1.64 20.90 20.98
C PHE A 386 -0.59 20.80 19.89
N VAL A 387 -0.52 19.67 19.18
CA VAL A 387 0.42 19.50 18.06
C VAL A 387 0.14 20.48 16.93
N ILE A 388 -1.12 20.73 16.59
CA ILE A 388 -1.49 21.76 15.60
C ILE A 388 -0.97 23.13 16.05
N LYS A 389 -1.12 23.49 17.33
CA LYS A 389 -0.64 24.77 17.85
C LYS A 389 0.90 24.86 17.84
N ALA A 390 1.58 23.78 18.21
CA ALA A 390 3.04 23.67 18.13
C ALA A 390 3.54 23.76 16.67
N ALA A 391 2.87 23.08 15.74
CA ALA A 391 3.18 23.13 14.31
C ALA A 391 3.05 24.55 13.76
N VAL A 392 2.00 25.30 14.14
CA VAL A 392 1.87 26.71 13.74
C VAL A 392 3.04 27.56 14.26
N ALA A 393 3.49 27.34 15.50
CA ALA A 393 4.65 28.04 16.05
C ALA A 393 5.94 27.71 15.26
N ALA A 394 6.11 26.43 14.88
CA ALA A 394 7.21 26.00 14.02
C ALA A 394 7.13 26.61 12.61
N LEU A 395 5.96 26.62 11.98
CA LEU A 395 5.73 27.22 10.67
C LEU A 395 6.02 28.73 10.65
N LYS A 396 5.69 29.45 11.73
CA LYS A 396 6.03 30.88 11.87
C LYS A 396 7.55 31.11 11.92
N LYS A 397 8.29 30.22 12.58
CA LYS A 397 9.75 30.30 12.68
C LYS A 397 10.46 29.84 11.40
N PHE A 398 9.87 28.88 10.69
CA PHE A 398 10.41 28.30 9.46
C PHE A 398 9.40 28.45 8.31
N PRO A 399 9.29 29.65 7.72
CA PRO A 399 8.25 29.97 6.73
C PRO A 399 8.33 29.16 5.43
N ALA A 400 9.48 28.55 5.11
CA ALA A 400 9.65 27.66 3.96
C ALA A 400 8.75 26.42 4.01
N PHE A 401 8.40 25.94 5.21
CA PHE A 401 7.43 24.84 5.38
C PHE A 401 5.99 25.29 5.19
N ASN A 402 5.71 26.59 5.30
CA ASN A 402 4.39 27.19 5.08
C ASN A 402 4.26 27.77 3.66
N ALA A 403 4.73 27.01 2.67
CA ALA A 403 4.86 27.49 1.30
C ALA A 403 4.33 26.48 0.28
N SER A 404 4.30 26.91 -0.98
CA SER A 404 4.01 26.08 -2.14
C SER A 404 4.92 26.47 -3.30
N LEU A 405 5.37 25.50 -4.08
CA LEU A 405 6.03 25.80 -5.35
C LEU A 405 5.00 26.31 -6.36
N ASP A 406 5.39 27.34 -7.11
CA ASP A 406 4.65 27.83 -8.28
C ASP A 406 4.59 26.76 -9.38
N GLU A 407 3.69 26.89 -10.35
CA GLU A 407 3.44 25.90 -11.41
C GLU A 407 4.71 25.53 -12.19
N LYS A 408 5.65 26.47 -12.33
CA LYS A 408 6.94 26.27 -13.00
C LYS A 408 8.06 25.77 -12.08
N GLY A 409 7.84 25.78 -10.76
CA GLY A 409 8.88 25.46 -9.77
C GLY A 409 9.97 26.53 -9.60
N GLU A 410 9.83 27.69 -10.23
CA GLU A 410 10.81 28.79 -10.18
C GLU A 410 10.62 29.69 -8.95
N ASN A 411 9.37 29.82 -8.49
CA ASN A 411 9.01 30.71 -7.37
C ASN A 411 8.44 29.92 -6.21
N LEU A 412 8.69 30.42 -4.99
CA LEU A 412 8.11 29.91 -3.76
C LEU A 412 7.01 30.85 -3.27
N ILE A 413 5.78 30.35 -3.18
CA ILE A 413 4.62 31.09 -2.69
C ILE A 413 4.55 30.91 -1.17
N LEU A 414 5.04 31.91 -0.43
CA LEU A 414 4.96 31.96 1.03
C LEU A 414 3.54 32.34 1.47
N LYS A 415 2.88 31.45 2.21
CA LYS A 415 1.53 31.69 2.72
C LYS A 415 1.60 32.51 4.01
N GLN A 416 0.87 33.62 4.05
CA GLN A 416 0.76 34.48 5.26
C GLN A 416 -0.39 34.04 6.19
N TYR A 417 -1.03 32.92 5.87
CA TYR A 417 -2.08 32.28 6.66
C TYR A 417 -1.61 30.89 7.08
N TYR A 418 -2.17 30.41 8.20
CA TYR A 418 -1.82 29.11 8.78
C TYR A 418 -3.07 28.23 8.83
N ASN A 419 -3.28 27.49 7.75
CA ASN A 419 -4.38 26.54 7.63
C ASN A 419 -3.81 25.13 7.76
N ILE A 420 -4.24 24.38 8.77
CA ILE A 420 -3.68 23.07 9.07
C ILE A 420 -4.69 21.99 8.68
N GLY A 421 -4.32 21.18 7.70
CA GLY A 421 -5.04 19.96 7.36
C GLY A 421 -4.78 18.89 8.41
N PHE A 422 -5.80 18.11 8.76
CA PHE A 422 -5.58 16.90 9.56
C PHE A 422 -6.21 15.70 8.87
N ALA A 423 -5.46 14.60 8.75
CA ALA A 423 -5.92 13.42 8.06
C ALA A 423 -6.88 12.64 8.97
N ALA A 424 -8.15 12.55 8.55
CA ALA A 424 -9.21 11.84 9.25
C ALA A 424 -9.48 10.50 8.55
N ASP A 425 -9.32 9.42 9.30
CA ASP A 425 -9.70 8.08 8.86
C ASP A 425 -11.22 7.90 8.96
N THR A 426 -11.84 7.47 7.85
CA THR A 426 -13.28 7.24 7.75
C THR A 426 -13.55 5.90 7.06
N PRO A 427 -14.72 5.27 7.29
CA PRO A 427 -15.06 4.00 6.64
C PRO A 427 -14.97 4.02 5.10
N ASN A 428 -15.20 5.19 4.48
CA ASN A 428 -15.21 5.37 3.04
C ASN A 428 -13.80 5.66 2.46
N GLY A 429 -12.83 5.97 3.32
CA GLY A 429 -11.45 6.30 2.95
C GLY A 429 -10.89 7.49 3.73
N LEU A 430 -9.66 7.87 3.38
CA LEU A 430 -8.98 9.00 4.00
C LEU A 430 -9.50 10.33 3.44
N VAL A 431 -9.86 11.25 4.33
CA VAL A 431 -10.20 12.64 3.98
C VAL A 431 -9.38 13.60 4.83
N VAL A 432 -9.09 14.79 4.29
CA VAL A 432 -8.26 15.79 4.96
C VAL A 432 -9.06 17.08 5.15
N PRO A 433 -9.86 17.19 6.23
CA PRO A 433 -10.42 18.47 6.66
C PRO A 433 -9.34 19.48 7.08
N VAL A 434 -9.65 20.77 6.95
CA VAL A 434 -8.71 21.87 7.15
C VAL A 434 -9.22 22.83 8.21
N ILE A 435 -8.41 23.04 9.25
CA ILE A 435 -8.64 24.08 10.26
C ILE A 435 -8.05 25.38 9.74
N LYS A 436 -8.93 26.34 9.42
CA LYS A 436 -8.52 27.64 8.86
C LYS A 436 -8.07 28.60 9.96
N GLY A 437 -7.01 29.37 9.74
CA GLY A 437 -6.53 30.37 10.71
C GLY A 437 -6.17 29.78 12.08
N ALA A 438 -5.47 28.64 12.09
CA ALA A 438 -5.08 27.93 13.30
C ALA A 438 -4.14 28.77 14.21
N ASP A 439 -3.49 29.79 13.65
CA ASP A 439 -2.68 30.75 14.40
C ASP A 439 -3.50 31.67 15.31
N GLN A 440 -4.70 32.03 14.89
CA GLN A 440 -5.61 32.93 15.61
C GLN A 440 -6.48 32.21 16.65
N LYS A 441 -6.53 30.88 16.58
CA LYS A 441 -7.40 30.04 17.42
C LYS A 441 -6.68 29.55 18.68
N SER A 442 -7.41 29.43 19.79
CA SER A 442 -6.93 28.77 21.01
C SER A 442 -6.94 27.24 20.85
N VAL A 443 -6.21 26.53 21.73
CA VAL A 443 -6.19 25.05 21.71
C VAL A 443 -7.60 24.46 21.89
N SER A 444 -8.43 25.07 22.74
CA SER A 444 -9.82 24.64 22.96
C SER A 444 -10.70 24.87 21.73
N GLN A 445 -10.51 25.99 21.01
CA GLN A 445 -11.23 26.26 19.76
C GLN A 445 -10.84 25.25 18.67
N ILE A 446 -9.53 24.98 18.54
CA ILE A 446 -9.01 23.96 17.63
C ILE A 446 -9.62 22.59 17.96
N ALA A 447 -9.61 22.19 19.24
CA ALA A 447 -10.17 20.90 19.66
C ALA A 447 -11.68 20.76 19.35
N ARG A 448 -12.44 21.85 19.51
CA ARG A 448 -13.88 21.89 19.17
C ARG A 448 -14.10 21.70 17.67
N GLU A 449 -13.46 22.53 16.85
CA GLU A 449 -13.60 22.50 15.40
C GLU A 449 -13.11 21.18 14.80
N MET A 450 -12.03 20.61 15.34
CA MET A 450 -11.58 19.27 14.99
C MET A 450 -12.66 18.21 15.23
N THR A 451 -13.37 18.30 16.36
CA THR A 451 -14.42 17.33 16.70
C THR A 451 -15.58 17.45 15.73
N GLU A 452 -16.01 18.67 15.42
CA GLU A 452 -17.07 18.96 14.46
C GLU A 452 -16.71 18.47 13.04
N LEU A 453 -15.52 18.82 12.54
CA LEU A 453 -15.03 18.38 11.23
C LEU A 453 -14.81 16.87 11.14
N SER A 454 -14.34 16.24 12.22
CA SER A 454 -14.15 14.78 12.27
C SER A 454 -15.48 14.02 12.22
N LEU A 455 -16.52 14.55 12.87
CA LEU A 455 -17.87 13.99 12.80
C LEU A 455 -18.44 14.12 11.40
N GLN A 456 -18.35 15.32 10.80
CA GLN A 456 -18.78 15.54 9.42
C GLN A 456 -18.01 14.66 8.43
N ALA A 457 -16.72 14.41 8.65
CA ALA A 457 -15.91 13.52 7.84
C ALA A 457 -16.45 12.09 7.86
N ARG A 458 -16.71 11.55 9.07
CA ARG A 458 -17.22 10.19 9.26
C ARG A 458 -18.63 10.01 8.72
N GLU A 459 -19.46 11.04 8.83
CA GLU A 459 -20.81 11.08 8.26
C GLU A 459 -20.83 11.36 6.74
N GLY A 460 -19.69 11.64 6.11
CA GLY A 460 -19.62 11.96 4.69
C GLY A 460 -20.20 13.33 4.30
N LYS A 461 -20.38 14.23 5.27
CA LYS A 461 -21.02 15.56 5.10
C LYS A 461 -20.01 16.72 4.98
N LEU A 462 -18.71 16.43 4.84
CA LEU A 462 -17.70 17.46 4.61
C LEU A 462 -17.96 18.18 3.28
N LYS A 463 -17.89 19.50 3.32
CA LYS A 463 -18.00 20.31 2.10
C LYS A 463 -16.64 20.38 1.41
N PRO A 464 -16.57 20.52 0.08
CA PRO A 464 -15.31 20.73 -0.63
C PRO A 464 -14.48 21.90 -0.08
N THR A 465 -15.15 22.95 0.41
CA THR A 465 -14.51 24.13 1.03
C THR A 465 -13.76 23.82 2.32
N ASP A 466 -14.10 22.74 3.00
CA ASP A 466 -13.52 22.32 4.28
C ASP A 466 -12.29 21.44 4.05
N MET A 467 -12.04 21.01 2.81
CA MET A 467 -10.91 20.17 2.41
C MET A 467 -9.87 20.93 1.57
N GLN A 468 -10.00 22.25 1.46
CA GLN A 468 -9.18 23.09 0.59
C GLN A 468 -8.45 24.19 1.37
N GLY A 469 -7.32 24.63 0.80
CA GLY A 469 -6.55 25.76 1.32
C GLY A 469 -5.62 25.40 2.48
N ALA A 470 -5.32 24.12 2.70
CA ALA A 470 -4.30 23.70 3.65
C ALA A 470 -2.92 24.24 3.24
N SER A 471 -2.19 24.66 4.26
CA SER A 471 -0.80 25.12 4.15
C SER A 471 0.20 24.07 4.62
N PHE A 472 -0.24 23.21 5.53
CA PHE A 472 0.51 22.11 6.10
C PHE A 472 -0.47 21.03 6.57
N THR A 473 -0.12 19.76 6.45
CA THR A 473 -0.98 18.64 6.86
C THR A 473 -0.36 17.84 8.00
N ILE A 474 -1.19 17.38 8.92
CA ILE A 474 -0.82 16.44 9.97
C ILE A 474 -1.59 15.13 9.79
N SER A 475 -0.88 14.02 9.72
CA SER A 475 -1.44 12.67 9.71
C SER A 475 -1.11 11.99 11.03
N SER A 476 -2.13 11.54 11.76
CA SER A 476 -1.93 10.92 13.07
C SER A 476 -2.41 9.47 13.06
N LEU A 477 -1.49 8.55 13.32
CA LEU A 477 -1.75 7.12 13.53
C LEU A 477 -1.71 6.74 15.02
N GLY A 478 -1.64 7.73 15.92
CA GLY A 478 -1.45 7.51 17.35
C GLY A 478 -2.55 6.66 18.02
N GLY A 479 -3.78 6.69 17.48
CA GLY A 479 -4.89 5.85 17.96
C GLY A 479 -4.88 4.42 17.43
N ILE A 480 -4.09 4.12 16.40
CA ILE A 480 -4.00 2.80 15.75
C ILE A 480 -2.75 2.08 16.23
N GLY A 481 -1.57 2.67 16.00
CA GLY A 481 -0.29 2.06 16.33
C GLY A 481 0.84 2.50 15.41
N GLY A 482 1.96 1.77 15.48
CA GLY A 482 3.19 2.07 14.74
C GLY A 482 4.19 2.92 15.54
N THR A 483 5.47 2.78 15.20
CA THR A 483 6.57 3.56 15.78
C THR A 483 6.91 4.78 14.94
N HIS A 484 7.00 4.61 13.63
CA HIS A 484 7.25 5.64 12.63
C HIS A 484 6.60 5.25 11.31
N PHE A 485 6.27 6.23 10.47
CA PHE A 485 5.80 6.00 9.10
C PHE A 485 6.17 7.18 8.21
N THR A 486 6.24 6.96 6.89
CA THR A 486 6.54 8.01 5.91
C THR A 486 5.25 8.50 5.25
N PRO A 487 4.64 9.60 5.72
CA PRO A 487 3.50 10.20 5.03
C PRO A 487 3.90 10.79 3.67
N ILE A 488 3.01 10.65 2.68
CA ILE A 488 3.18 11.26 1.36
C ILE A 488 2.71 12.71 1.42
N VAL A 489 3.56 13.67 1.03
CA VAL A 489 3.20 15.09 0.97
C VAL A 489 2.02 15.30 0.03
N ASN A 490 1.06 16.12 0.45
CA ASN A 490 -0.10 16.47 -0.36
C ASN A 490 0.18 17.76 -1.15
N ALA A 491 0.55 17.65 -2.43
CA ALA A 491 0.71 18.81 -3.30
C ALA A 491 -0.57 19.69 -3.32
N PRO A 492 -0.45 21.03 -3.26
CA PRO A 492 0.75 21.85 -3.41
C PRO A 492 1.51 22.17 -2.11
N GLU A 493 1.24 21.49 -1.00
CA GLU A 493 1.99 21.68 0.25
C GLU A 493 3.44 21.19 0.10
N VAL A 494 4.36 21.78 0.88
CA VAL A 494 5.78 21.43 0.88
C VAL A 494 6.10 20.32 1.87
N ALA A 495 5.30 20.14 2.91
CA ALA A 495 5.58 19.18 3.98
C ALA A 495 4.32 18.64 4.65
N ILE A 496 4.45 17.46 5.25
CA ILE A 496 3.43 16.76 6.02
C ILE A 496 4.07 16.16 7.28
N LEU A 497 3.37 16.27 8.41
CA LEU A 497 3.81 15.70 9.70
C LEU A 497 3.05 14.41 10.01
N GLY A 498 3.77 13.32 10.18
CA GLY A 498 3.27 12.05 10.72
C GLY A 498 3.42 11.99 12.24
N LEU A 499 2.40 11.54 12.95
CA LEU A 499 2.43 11.27 14.39
C LEU A 499 2.15 9.78 14.66
N SER A 500 3.05 9.15 15.39
CA SER A 500 2.94 7.73 15.77
C SER A 500 2.45 7.56 17.21
N LYS A 501 2.22 6.32 17.63
CA LYS A 501 1.74 6.02 18.98
C LYS A 501 2.79 6.45 20.03
N ALA A 502 2.36 7.22 21.01
CA ALA A 502 3.21 7.56 22.15
C ALA A 502 3.46 6.34 23.05
N SER A 503 4.69 6.20 23.55
CA SER A 503 5.10 5.08 24.40
C SER A 503 6.07 5.54 25.48
N ILE A 504 6.02 4.88 26.65
CA ILE A 504 6.97 5.16 27.73
C ILE A 504 8.32 4.54 27.32
N LYS A 505 9.35 5.38 27.18
CA LYS A 505 10.73 4.98 26.88
C LYS A 505 11.67 5.42 28.02
N PRO A 506 12.72 4.65 28.35
CA PRO A 506 13.75 5.09 29.28
C PRO A 506 14.66 6.12 28.60
N VAL A 507 14.64 7.36 29.06
CA VAL A 507 15.51 8.44 28.56
C VAL A 507 16.57 8.76 29.61
N TRP A 508 17.83 8.77 29.20
CA TRP A 508 18.94 9.14 30.08
C TRP A 508 18.97 10.66 30.28
N ASP A 509 18.81 11.12 31.52
CA ASP A 509 18.83 12.54 31.87
C ASP A 509 20.25 13.10 32.15
N GLY A 510 21.29 12.26 31.98
CA GLY A 510 22.66 12.55 32.37
C GLY A 510 23.10 11.87 33.67
N LYS A 511 22.16 11.39 34.50
CA LYS A 511 22.42 10.76 35.81
C LYS A 511 21.65 9.46 36.03
N ALA A 512 20.42 9.36 35.55
CA ALA A 512 19.54 8.21 35.69
C ALA A 512 18.64 8.05 34.45
N PHE A 513 18.10 6.84 34.26
CA PHE A 513 17.05 6.61 33.28
C PHE A 513 15.70 7.04 33.86
N GLN A 514 15.05 8.00 33.21
CA GLN A 514 13.71 8.46 33.55
C GLN A 514 12.69 7.86 32.58
N PRO A 515 11.55 7.34 33.06
CA PRO A 515 10.45 6.95 32.19
C PRO A 515 9.80 8.20 31.60
N ARG A 516 9.95 8.41 30.28
CA ARG A 516 9.35 9.54 29.56
C ARG A 516 8.38 9.05 28.50
N LEU A 517 7.25 9.73 28.35
CA LEU A 517 6.27 9.46 27.31
C LEU A 517 6.74 10.10 26.00
N MET A 518 7.36 9.30 25.14
CA MET A 518 7.91 9.74 23.86
C MET A 518 6.90 9.51 22.74
N MET A 519 6.65 10.55 21.94
CA MET A 519 5.82 10.50 20.74
C MET A 519 6.71 10.58 19.49
N GLY A 520 6.67 9.52 18.68
CA GLY A 520 7.40 9.49 17.40
C GLY A 520 6.77 10.45 16.39
N THR A 521 7.60 11.31 15.82
CA THR A 521 7.24 12.27 14.78
C THR A 521 7.95 11.92 13.47
N SER A 522 7.29 12.17 12.35
CA SER A 522 7.80 11.80 11.02
C SER A 522 7.51 12.92 10.04
N LEU A 523 8.46 13.85 9.86
CA LEU A 523 8.30 15.00 8.98
C LEU A 523 8.76 14.64 7.57
N SER A 524 7.83 14.54 6.63
CA SER A 524 8.16 14.37 5.21
C SER A 524 8.04 15.70 4.48
N TYR A 525 9.01 16.02 3.63
CA TYR A 525 9.09 17.31 2.94
C TYR A 525 9.65 17.18 1.52
N ASP A 526 9.31 18.15 0.68
CA ASP A 526 9.86 18.33 -0.66
C ASP A 526 11.30 18.86 -0.58
N HIS A 527 12.25 18.01 -0.96
CA HIS A 527 13.67 18.33 -0.84
C HIS A 527 14.14 19.42 -1.84
N ARG A 528 13.28 19.84 -2.79
CA ARG A 528 13.54 21.00 -3.65
C ARG A 528 13.44 22.32 -2.90
N VAL A 529 12.63 22.38 -1.84
CA VAL A 529 12.39 23.59 -1.04
C VAL A 529 13.10 23.53 0.30
N VAL A 530 13.03 22.38 0.96
CA VAL A 530 13.56 22.18 2.32
C VAL A 530 14.79 21.28 2.23
N ASP A 531 15.93 21.77 2.72
CA ASP A 531 17.15 20.96 2.84
C ASP A 531 17.13 20.10 4.13
N GLY A 532 18.04 19.12 4.22
CA GLY A 532 18.11 18.21 5.37
C GLY A 532 18.39 18.92 6.71
N ALA A 533 19.18 19.99 6.71
CA ALA A 533 19.49 20.73 7.93
C ALA A 533 18.28 21.55 8.40
N MET A 534 17.53 22.14 7.47
CA MET A 534 16.29 22.85 7.73
C MET A 534 15.21 21.88 8.23
N GLY A 535 15.09 20.69 7.62
CA GLY A 535 14.25 19.58 8.08
C GLY A 535 14.56 19.18 9.53
N ALA A 536 15.83 18.95 9.84
CA ALA A 536 16.26 18.60 11.20
C ALA A 536 15.98 19.73 12.21
N ARG A 537 16.28 20.98 11.87
CA ARG A 537 16.02 22.15 12.75
C ARG A 537 14.53 22.33 13.02
N PHE A 538 13.68 22.13 12.02
CA PHE A 538 12.23 22.17 12.20
C PHE A 538 11.77 21.07 13.16
N SER A 539 12.22 19.84 12.95
CA SER A 539 11.86 18.68 13.77
C SER A 539 12.28 18.88 15.22
N VAL A 540 13.54 19.27 15.47
CA VAL A 540 14.05 19.52 16.82
C VAL A 540 13.28 20.65 17.50
N TYR A 541 13.02 21.75 16.80
CA TYR A 541 12.24 22.84 17.35
C TYR A 541 10.80 22.43 17.69
N LEU A 542 10.17 21.63 16.82
CA LEU A 542 8.83 21.10 17.09
C LEU A 542 8.84 20.19 18.33
N SER A 543 9.82 19.29 18.44
CA SER A 543 10.01 18.41 19.61
C SER A 543 10.23 19.22 20.90
N GLU A 544 11.06 20.27 20.84
CA GLU A 544 11.30 21.17 21.98
C GLU A 544 10.06 21.95 22.42
N VAL A 545 9.21 22.34 21.46
CA VAL A 545 7.96 23.06 21.72
C VAL A 545 6.90 22.12 22.28
N LEU A 546 6.84 20.88 21.80
CA LEU A 546 5.95 19.85 22.35
C LEU A 546 6.35 19.44 23.77
N GLY A 547 7.66 19.41 24.06
CA GLY A 547 8.16 19.17 25.41
C GLY A 547 7.89 20.31 26.39
N ASP A 548 7.88 21.56 25.92
CA ASP A 548 7.48 22.70 26.75
C ASP A 548 6.66 23.73 25.96
N MET A 549 5.34 23.56 26.00
CA MET A 549 4.39 24.45 25.31
C MET A 549 4.41 25.90 25.84
N ARG A 550 5.00 26.17 27.01
CA ARG A 550 5.14 27.55 27.52
C ARG A 550 6.04 28.40 26.61
N LYS A 551 6.94 27.77 25.86
CA LYS A 551 7.80 28.45 24.87
C LYS A 551 7.02 29.16 23.77
N ILE A 552 5.76 28.76 23.51
CA ILE A 552 4.91 29.40 22.49
C ILE A 552 4.23 30.67 23.03
N LEU A 553 4.20 30.86 24.35
CA LEU A 553 3.59 32.02 24.99
C LEU A 553 4.55 33.21 25.10
N LEU A 554 5.85 32.97 24.88
CA LEU A 554 6.91 33.96 24.80
C LEU A 554 7.04 34.44 23.35
#